data_AF-A0A9P6KHF1-F1
#
_entry.id   AF-A0A9P6KHF1-F1
#
_cell.length_a   1.000
_cell.length_b   1.000
_cell.length_c   1.000
_cell.angle_alpha   90.00
_cell.angle_beta   90.00
_cell.angle_gamma   90.00
#
_symmetry.space_group_name_H-M   'P 1'
#
loop_
_entity.id
_entity.type
_entity.pdbx_description
1 polymer ?
#
loop_
_entity_poly.entity_id
_entity_poly.type
_entity_poly.pdbx_seq_one_letter_code
_entity_poly.pdbx_strand_id
1 'polypeptide(L)'
;MVFATYIEMAEKARETAFLRLLEHAAAAGGNAVIGINFTGQEILEGMTEVMAYGTAVTLVPTQQAPAPAQYSAPQQSAAYSQPFAPPSGKN
;
A
#
# COMPACT_ATOMS: atom_id res chain seq x y z
N MET A 1 -18.62 28.48 -17.86
CA MET A 1 -17.38 27.93 -18.45
C MET A 1 -16.17 28.48 -17.69
N VAL A 2 -16.06 28.20 -16.38
CA VAL A 2 -14.99 28.70 -15.49
C VAL A 2 -14.57 27.62 -14.47
N PHE A 3 -15.53 26.80 -14.01
CA PHE A 3 -15.25 25.66 -13.13
C PHE A 3 -14.43 24.55 -13.80
N ALA A 4 -14.65 24.29 -15.10
CA ALA A 4 -13.88 23.28 -15.84
C ALA A 4 -12.38 23.67 -15.93
N THR A 5 -12.09 24.95 -16.18
CA THR A 5 -10.73 25.47 -16.28
C THR A 5 -9.98 25.38 -14.96
N TYR A 6 -10.63 25.62 -13.81
CA TYR A 6 -9.96 25.50 -12.50
C TYR A 6 -9.58 24.05 -12.18
N ILE A 7 -10.47 23.10 -12.48
CA ILE A 7 -10.17 21.66 -12.30
C ILE A 7 -9.05 21.24 -13.25
N GLU A 8 -9.10 21.62 -14.52
CA GLU A 8 -8.04 21.32 -15.50
C GLU A 8 -6.67 21.88 -15.07
N MET A 9 -6.64 23.11 -14.53
CA MET A 9 -5.41 23.72 -14.02
C MET A 9 -4.88 22.96 -12.79
N ALA A 10 -5.75 22.55 -11.87
CA ALA A 10 -5.35 21.77 -10.70
C ALA A 10 -4.80 20.39 -11.09
N GLU A 11 -5.43 19.72 -12.05
CA GLU A 11 -4.97 18.43 -12.56
C GLU A 11 -3.62 18.55 -13.26
N LYS A 12 -3.44 19.58 -14.10
CA LYS A 12 -2.15 19.85 -14.76
C LYS A 12 -1.04 20.19 -13.76
N ALA A 13 -1.36 20.92 -12.69
CA ALA A 13 -0.42 21.21 -11.61
C ALA A 13 0.00 19.92 -10.89
N ARG A 14 -0.95 19.03 -10.61
CA ARG A 14 -0.70 17.73 -9.98
C ARG A 14 0.18 16.84 -10.86
N GLU A 15 -0.11 16.77 -12.16
CA GLU A 15 0.69 16.03 -13.14
C GLU A 15 2.13 16.55 -13.17
N THR A 16 2.30 17.87 -13.25
CA THR A 16 3.62 18.50 -13.28
C THR A 16 4.42 18.20 -12.00
N ALA A 17 3.78 18.28 -10.83
CA ALA A 17 4.43 17.95 -9.55
C ALA A 17 4.83 16.48 -9.49
N PHE A 18 3.97 15.58 -9.99
CA PHE A 18 4.24 14.15 -10.04
C PHE A 18 5.42 13.81 -10.97
N LEU A 19 5.47 14.40 -12.17
CA LEU A 19 6.57 14.19 -13.10
C LEU A 19 7.92 14.65 -12.51
N ARG A 20 7.95 15.81 -11.85
CA ARG A 20 9.14 16.29 -11.14
C ARG A 20 9.60 15.34 -10.03
N LEU A 21 8.66 14.79 -9.27
CA LEU A 21 8.95 13.76 -8.27
C LEU A 21 9.61 12.53 -8.92
N LEU A 22 9.11 12.07 -10.06
CA LEU A 22 9.71 10.93 -10.78
C LEU A 22 11.10 11.26 -11.32
N GLU A 23 11.31 12.44 -11.88
CA GLU A 23 12.62 12.91 -12.34
C GLU A 23 13.64 12.92 -11.19
N HIS A 24 13.25 13.45 -10.03
CA HIS A 24 14.09 13.45 -8.83
C HIS A 24 14.39 12.03 -8.32
N ALA A 25 13.39 11.15 -8.33
CA ALA A 25 13.55 9.76 -7.92
C ALA A 25 14.51 9.00 -8.85
N ALA A 26 14.39 9.21 -10.16
CA ALA A 26 15.28 8.64 -11.16
C ALA A 26 16.71 9.17 -11.00
N ALA A 27 16.87 10.49 -10.79
CA ALA A 27 18.17 11.10 -10.52
C ALA A 27 18.84 10.56 -9.24
N ALA A 28 18.03 10.14 -8.25
CA ALA A 28 18.50 9.48 -7.04
C ALA A 28 18.80 7.97 -7.22
N GLY A 29 18.62 7.40 -8.41
CA GLY A 29 18.85 5.99 -8.71
C GLY A 29 17.68 5.05 -8.37
N GLY A 30 16.52 5.59 -8.01
CA GLY A 30 15.31 4.82 -7.78
C GLY A 30 14.64 4.39 -9.09
N ASN A 31 14.02 3.21 -9.10
CA ASN A 31 13.15 2.74 -10.18
C ASN A 31 11.65 2.78 -9.82
N ALA A 32 11.32 3.18 -8.60
CA ALA A 32 9.97 3.38 -8.12
C ALA A 32 9.95 4.44 -7.00
N VAL A 33 8.77 4.98 -6.71
CA VAL A 33 8.51 5.84 -5.55
C VAL A 33 7.39 5.22 -4.72
N ILE A 34 7.62 5.05 -3.42
CA ILE A 34 6.62 4.54 -2.47
C ILE A 34 6.21 5.63 -1.48
N GLY A 35 5.01 5.50 -0.92
CA GLY A 35 4.48 6.44 0.06
C GLY A 35 4.30 7.85 -0.50
N ILE A 36 3.85 7.97 -1.75
CA ILE A 36 3.63 9.26 -2.40
C ILE A 36 2.49 10.01 -1.70
N ASN A 37 2.70 11.29 -1.45
CA ASN A 37 1.66 12.20 -1.00
C ASN A 37 1.74 13.54 -1.75
N PHE A 38 0.61 14.24 -1.81
CA PHE A 38 0.51 15.59 -2.38
C PHE A 38 0.11 16.58 -1.29
N THR A 39 0.77 17.73 -1.28
CA THR A 39 0.40 18.87 -0.45
C THR A 39 0.16 20.07 -1.34
N GLY A 40 -0.78 20.93 -0.96
CA GLY A 40 -0.96 22.22 -1.60
C GLY A 40 -1.13 23.31 -0.57
N GLN A 41 -0.56 24.47 -0.84
CA GLN A 41 -0.57 25.65 0.04
C GLN A 41 -0.79 26.88 -0.83
N GLU A 42 -1.57 27.84 -0.36
CA GLU A 42 -1.69 29.14 -1.03
C GLU A 42 -0.42 29.96 -0.75
N ILE A 43 0.29 30.38 -1.79
CA ILE A 43 1.51 31.21 -1.65
C ILE A 43 1.16 32.69 -1.86
N LEU A 44 0.27 32.98 -2.80
CA LEU A 44 -0.24 34.32 -3.12
C LEU A 44 -1.75 34.22 -3.30
N GLU A 45 -2.44 35.35 -3.18
CA GLU A 45 -3.91 35.40 -3.34
C GLU A 45 -4.32 34.79 -4.70
N GLY A 46 -5.07 33.69 -4.64
CA GLY A 46 -5.53 32.96 -5.82
C GLY A 46 -4.46 32.09 -6.51
N MET A 47 -3.28 31.90 -5.91
CA MET A 47 -2.22 31.03 -6.40
C MET A 47 -1.87 29.94 -5.38
N THR A 48 -2.24 28.70 -5.72
CA THR A 48 -1.97 27.52 -4.90
C THR A 48 -0.77 26.74 -5.44
N GLU A 49 0.23 26.53 -4.59
CA GLU A 49 1.30 25.57 -4.82
C GLU A 49 0.76 24.14 -4.79
N VAL A 50 1.32 23.27 -5.62
CA VAL A 50 1.14 21.82 -5.53
C VAL A 50 2.51 21.17 -5.47
N MET A 51 2.75 20.42 -4.40
CA MET A 51 3.97 19.65 -4.18
C MET A 51 3.64 18.16 -4.13
N ALA A 52 4.57 17.33 -4.61
CA ALA A 52 4.53 15.88 -4.49
C ALA A 52 5.83 15.39 -3.84
N TYR A 53 5.73 14.48 -2.88
CA TYR A 53 6.88 13.88 -2.22
C TYR A 53 6.64 12.39 -1.92
N GLY A 54 7.71 11.65 -1.70
CA GLY A 54 7.70 10.20 -1.45
C GLY A 54 9.11 9.66 -1.27
N THR A 55 9.25 8.34 -1.18
CA THR A 55 10.55 7.67 -1.02
C THR A 55 10.95 6.96 -2.30
N ALA A 56 12.06 7.36 -2.92
CA ALA A 56 12.64 6.67 -4.07
C ALA A 56 13.24 5.33 -3.62
N VAL A 57 12.92 4.25 -4.33
CA VAL A 57 13.40 2.89 -4.03
C VAL A 57 13.84 2.18 -5.30
N THR A 58 14.67 1.15 -5.14
CA THR A 58 15.03 0.21 -6.20
C THR A 58 14.39 -1.15 -5.89
N LEU A 59 13.36 -1.51 -6.65
CA LEU A 59 12.68 -2.79 -6.54
C LEU A 59 13.52 -3.90 -7.18
N VAL A 60 13.59 -5.04 -6.49
CA VAL A 60 14.16 -6.29 -7.00
C VAL A 60 13.01 -7.27 -7.25
N PRO A 61 12.89 -7.86 -8.44
CA PRO A 61 11.87 -8.88 -8.71
C PRO A 61 11.99 -10.03 -7.72
N THR A 62 10.94 -10.32 -6.97
CA THR A 62 10.87 -11.52 -6.15
C THR A 62 10.41 -12.68 -7.02
N GLN A 63 11.12 -13.82 -7.00
CA GLN A 63 10.54 -15.07 -7.47
C GLN A 63 9.27 -15.33 -6.64
N GLN A 64 8.13 -15.56 -7.31
CA GLN A 64 6.89 -15.97 -6.65
C GLN A 64 7.22 -17.01 -5.56
N ALA A 65 6.81 -16.73 -4.33
CA ALA A 65 6.87 -17.73 -3.26
C ALA A 65 6.18 -19.01 -3.77
N PRO A 66 6.73 -20.21 -3.52
CA PRO A 66 6.02 -21.44 -3.86
C PRO A 66 4.62 -21.37 -3.29
N ALA A 67 3.63 -21.81 -4.08
CA ALA A 67 2.23 -21.85 -3.67
C ALA A 67 2.14 -22.42 -2.25
N PRO A 68 1.29 -21.84 -1.36
CA PRO A 68 1.24 -22.28 0.03
C PRO A 68 1.09 -23.80 0.03
N ALA A 69 2.01 -24.48 0.73
CA ALA A 69 1.95 -25.92 0.88
C ALA A 69 0.52 -26.27 1.28
N GLN A 70 -0.14 -27.12 0.49
CA GLN A 70 -1.50 -27.55 0.82
C GLN A 70 -1.44 -28.09 2.24
N TYR A 71 -2.12 -27.40 3.16
CA TYR A 71 -2.19 -27.81 4.55
C TYR A 71 -2.89 -29.18 4.57
N SER A 72 -2.12 -30.26 4.65
CA SER A 72 -2.64 -31.58 4.95
C SER A 72 -2.93 -31.58 6.45
N ALA A 73 -4.22 -31.54 6.80
CA ALA A 73 -4.62 -31.68 8.19
C ALA A 73 -3.98 -32.96 8.77
N PRO A 74 -3.37 -32.91 9.97
CA PRO A 74 -2.86 -34.12 10.61
C PRO A 74 -4.01 -35.12 10.75
N GLN A 75 -3.78 -36.36 10.32
CA GLN A 75 -4.77 -37.42 10.44
C GLN A 75 -5.18 -37.51 11.91
N GLN A 76 -6.46 -37.26 12.19
CA GLN A 76 -7.04 -37.32 13.53
C GLN A 76 -6.65 -38.66 14.15
N SER A 77 -5.77 -38.63 15.15
CA SER A 77 -5.46 -39.81 15.93
C SER A 77 -6.74 -40.21 16.66
N ALA A 78 -7.09 -41.50 16.59
CA ALA A 78 -8.34 -42.07 17.12
C ALA A 78 -8.52 -41.91 18.65
N ALA A 79 -7.62 -41.20 19.34
CA ALA A 79 -7.62 -40.98 20.78
C ALA A 79 -8.79 -40.12 21.29
N TYR A 80 -9.42 -39.31 20.43
CA TYR A 80 -10.58 -38.48 20.80
C TYR A 80 -11.94 -39.19 20.65
N SER A 81 -11.96 -40.50 20.45
CA SER A 81 -13.21 -41.26 20.27
C SER A 81 -13.90 -41.63 21.59
N GLN A 82 -13.27 -41.38 22.74
CA GLN A 82 -13.85 -41.80 24.02
C GLN A 82 -14.79 -40.72 24.57
N PRO A 83 -16.07 -41.04 24.83
CA PRO A 83 -16.96 -40.15 25.54
C PRO A 83 -16.37 -39.80 26.91
N PHE A 84 -16.34 -38.51 27.26
CA PHE A 84 -15.99 -38.07 28.60
C PHE A 84 -17.01 -38.63 29.60
N ALA A 85 -16.61 -39.60 30.41
CA ALA A 85 -17.43 -40.10 31.51
C ALA A 85 -17.43 -39.04 32.63
N PRO A 86 -18.58 -38.48 33.04
CA PRO A 86 -18.61 -37.56 34.16
C PRO A 86 -18.18 -38.30 35.45
N PRO A 87 -17.37 -37.68 36.32
CA PRO A 87 -16.94 -38.32 37.55
C PRO A 87 -18.15 -38.62 38.44
N SER A 88 -18.33 -39.89 38.81
CA SER A 88 -19.38 -40.34 39.72
C SER A 88 -19.11 -39.80 41.12
N GLY A 89 -20.00 -38.94 41.62
CA GLY A 89 -19.93 -38.38 42.97
C GLY A 89 -20.05 -39.48 44.02
N LYS A 90 -19.11 -39.50 44.97
CA LYS A 90 -19.29 -40.14 46.27
C LYS A 90 -19.32 -39.04 47.33
N ASN A 91 -20.54 -38.87 47.86
CA ASN A 91 -20.94 -38.23 49.12
C ASN A 91 -20.76 -36.72 49.24
#